data_AF-A0A0K8T5T0-F1
#
_entry.id   AF-A0A0K8T5T0-F1
#
_cell.length_a   1.000
_cell.length_b   1.000
_cell.length_c   1.000
_cell.angle_alpha   90.00
_cell.angle_beta   90.00
_cell.angle_gamma   90.00
#
_symmetry.space_group_name_H-M   'P 1'
#
loop_
_entity.id
_entity.type
_entity.pdbx_description
1 polymer ?
#
loop_
_entity_poly.entity_id
_entity_poly.type
_entity_poly.pdbx_seq_one_letter_code
_entity_poly.pdbx_strand_id
1 'polypeptide(L)'
;MPGLVAFRRRWSVGSDDLVLPAVFLFIVHLSWLVVTITLLVTGGLSTQERCATLLRRLLYCYAAILGASCLLEAAIGLVSLRGGILEVEPRRNIKYIVYVRLSVMAVEMVWLSYAVYWLVFNYQVFP
;
A
#
# COMPACT_ATOMS: atom_id res chain seq x y z
N MET A 1 -9.03 -23.39 -12.64
CA MET A 1 -7.82 -23.62 -11.80
C MET A 1 -8.13 -24.80 -10.90
N PRO A 2 -7.40 -25.92 -10.99
CA PRO A 2 -7.73 -27.13 -10.23
C PRO A 2 -7.38 -26.88 -8.76
N GLY A 3 -8.36 -27.09 -7.87
CA GLY A 3 -8.16 -26.93 -6.43
C GLY A 3 -7.32 -28.06 -5.85
N LEU A 4 -6.49 -27.74 -4.86
CA LEU A 4 -5.71 -28.72 -4.11
C LEU A 4 -6.69 -29.65 -3.36
N VAL A 5 -6.55 -30.96 -3.58
CA VAL A 5 -7.38 -31.96 -2.91
C VAL A 5 -6.58 -32.55 -1.76
N ALA A 6 -6.86 -32.09 -0.55
CA ALA A 6 -6.37 -32.68 0.69
C ALA A 6 -7.56 -33.23 1.49
N PHE A 7 -7.43 -34.42 2.06
CA PHE A 7 -8.46 -35.07 2.89
C PHE A 7 -9.84 -35.23 2.22
N ARG A 8 -9.90 -35.63 0.94
CA ARG A 8 -11.15 -35.81 0.16
C ARG A 8 -12.05 -34.57 0.06
N ARG A 9 -11.60 -33.39 0.50
CA ARG A 9 -12.32 -32.12 0.34
C ARG A 9 -11.55 -31.23 -0.65
N ARG A 10 -12.27 -30.64 -1.61
CA ARG A 10 -11.68 -29.66 -2.53
C ARG A 10 -11.53 -28.34 -1.79
N TRP A 11 -10.31 -27.97 -1.44
CA TRP A 11 -10.03 -26.65 -0.89
C TRP A 11 -9.77 -25.68 -2.04
N SER A 12 -10.47 -24.55 -2.02
CA SER A 12 -10.26 -23.43 -2.93
C SER A 12 -9.08 -22.59 -2.39
N VAL A 13 -7.87 -23.14 -2.49
CA VAL A 13 -6.59 -22.60 -1.96
C VAL A 13 -6.18 -21.31 -2.70
N GLY A 14 -6.99 -20.26 -2.62
CA GLY A 14 -6.66 -19.02 -3.33
C GLY A 14 -7.57 -17.84 -3.07
N SER A 15 -8.72 -18.02 -2.41
CA SER A 15 -9.50 -16.88 -1.88
C SER A 15 -9.16 -16.59 -0.44
N ASP A 16 -9.04 -17.62 0.40
CA ASP A 16 -8.78 -17.46 1.84
C ASP A 16 -7.31 -17.12 2.14
N ASP A 17 -6.37 -17.56 1.30
CA ASP A 17 -4.94 -17.31 1.46
C ASP A 17 -4.50 -15.88 1.10
N LEU A 18 -5.40 -15.05 0.52
CA LEU A 18 -5.11 -13.66 0.16
C LEU A 18 -5.26 -12.68 1.32
N VAL A 19 -5.92 -13.08 2.40
CA VAL A 19 -6.09 -12.24 3.60
C VAL A 19 -4.76 -12.07 4.31
N LEU A 20 -3.97 -13.15 4.41
CA LEU A 20 -2.65 -13.14 5.05
C LEU A 20 -1.67 -12.13 4.40
N PRO A 21 -1.42 -12.15 3.07
CA PRO A 21 -0.57 -11.15 2.43
C PRO A 21 -1.18 -9.75 2.50
N ALA A 22 -2.51 -9.60 2.45
CA ALA A 22 -3.15 -8.28 2.59
C ALA A 22 -2.92 -7.66 3.98
N VAL A 23 -3.03 -8.45 5.05
CA VAL A 23 -2.76 -7.99 6.43
C VAL A 23 -1.28 -7.70 6.64
N PHE A 24 -0.39 -8.55 6.12
CA PHE A 24 1.05 -8.31 6.21
C PHE A 24 1.45 -6.98 5.55
N LEU A 25 0.99 -6.76 4.32
CA LEU A 25 1.26 -5.52 3.59
C LEU A 25 0.66 -4.30 4.30
N PHE A 26 -0.54 -4.43 4.89
CA PHE A 26 -1.14 -3.36 5.67
C PHE A 26 -0.28 -2.94 6.86
N ILE A 27 0.28 -3.89 7.59
CA ILE A 27 1.19 -3.60 8.71
C ILE A 27 2.44 -2.88 8.20
N VAL A 28 2.99 -3.32 7.07
CA VAL A 28 4.15 -2.68 6.45
C VAL A 28 3.84 -1.24 6.04
N HIS A 29 2.75 -0.99 5.30
CA HIS A 29 2.36 0.37 4.90
C HIS A 29 2.04 1.26 6.10
N LEU A 30 1.39 0.71 7.14
CA LEU A 30 1.10 1.45 8.38
C LEU A 30 2.39 1.82 9.10
N SER A 31 3.37 0.91 9.21
CA SER A 31 4.67 1.21 9.81
C SER A 31 5.40 2.32 9.06
N TRP A 32 5.35 2.29 7.72
CA TRP A 32 6.02 3.28 6.87
C TRP A 32 5.32 4.63 6.87
N LEU A 33 3.99 4.64 6.96
CA LEU A 33 3.17 5.83 7.16
C LEU A 33 3.53 6.52 8.49
N VAL A 34 3.69 5.74 9.58
CA VAL A 34 4.13 6.30 10.88
C VAL A 34 5.51 6.93 10.77
N VAL A 35 6.47 6.27 10.11
CA VAL A 35 7.81 6.83 9.87
C VAL A 35 7.72 8.12 9.06
N THR A 36 6.93 8.14 7.98
CA THR A 36 6.75 9.30 7.10
C THR A 36 6.13 10.49 7.84
N ILE A 37 5.10 10.25 8.65
CA ILE A 37 4.48 11.29 9.49
C ILE A 37 5.47 11.82 10.52
N THR A 38 6.19 10.92 11.19
CA THR A 38 7.19 11.32 12.18
C THR A 38 8.24 12.22 11.54
N LEU A 39 8.77 11.84 10.38
CA LEU A 39 9.72 12.65 9.60
C LEU A 39 9.15 14.02 9.22
N LEU A 40 7.86 14.09 8.90
CA LEU A 40 7.19 15.34 8.52
C LEU A 40 7.05 16.31 9.71
N VAL A 41 6.80 15.77 10.91
CA VAL A 41 6.61 16.53 12.15
C VAL A 41 7.96 16.95 12.76
N THR A 42 8.92 16.02 12.85
CA THR A 42 10.21 16.25 13.51
C THR A 42 11.27 16.81 12.58
N GLY A 43 11.11 16.63 11.26
CA GLY A 43 12.16 16.86 10.27
C GLY A 43 12.63 18.31 10.13
N GLY A 44 12.06 19.27 10.87
CA GLY A 44 12.64 20.60 11.04
C GLY A 44 13.00 21.32 9.75
N LEU A 45 12.39 20.94 8.61
CA LEU A 45 12.78 21.45 7.29
C LEU A 45 12.54 22.96 7.28
N SER A 46 13.61 23.74 7.43
CA SER A 46 13.52 25.19 7.48
C SER A 46 12.87 25.67 6.17
N THR A 47 11.74 26.35 6.29
CA THR A 47 10.89 26.80 5.16
C THR A 47 11.56 27.86 4.28
N GLN A 48 12.82 28.21 4.58
CA GLN A 48 13.58 29.29 3.97
C GLN A 48 14.23 28.87 2.65
N GLU A 49 14.47 27.56 2.46
CA GLU A 49 15.04 27.02 1.22
C GLU A 49 13.94 26.45 0.31
N ARG A 50 13.98 26.79 -0.99
CA ARG A 50 13.06 26.25 -2.01
C ARG A 50 13.11 24.72 -2.06
N CYS A 51 14.30 24.13 -1.86
CA CYS A 51 14.52 22.69 -1.82
C CYS A 51 13.76 22.02 -0.66
N ALA A 52 13.82 22.60 0.54
CA ALA A 52 13.15 22.09 1.73
C ALA A 52 11.61 22.10 1.58
N THR A 53 11.06 23.14 0.96
CA THR A 53 9.62 23.24 0.69
C THR A 53 9.15 22.22 -0.35
N LEU A 54 9.95 21.98 -1.40
CA LEU A 54 9.69 20.94 -2.41
C LEU A 54 9.73 19.53 -1.81
N LEU A 55 10.74 19.23 -0.99
CA LEU A 55 10.89 17.95 -0.31
C LEU A 55 9.72 17.69 0.65
N ARG A 56 9.31 18.69 1.43
CA ARG A 56 8.13 18.59 2.30
C ARG A 56 6.86 18.29 1.51
N ARG A 57 6.65 18.95 0.36
CA ARG A 57 5.50 18.68 -0.50
C ARG A 57 5.51 17.27 -1.07
N LEU A 58 6.67 16.80 -1.52
CA LEU A 58 6.86 15.44 -2.03
C LEU A 58 6.54 14.40 -0.95
N LEU A 59 6.99 14.64 0.28
CA LEU A 59 6.71 13.79 1.45
C LEU A 59 5.22 13.80 1.83
N TYR A 60 4.55 14.95 1.76
CA TYR A 60 3.09 15.04 1.94
C TYR A 60 2.33 14.24 0.89
N CYS A 61 2.69 14.37 -0.39
CA CYS A 61 2.06 13.59 -1.46
C CYS A 61 2.28 12.09 -1.26
N TYR A 62 3.48 11.69 -0.84
CA TYR A 62 3.78 10.30 -0.55
C TYR A 62 3.00 9.76 0.65
N ALA A 63 2.86 10.54 1.73
CA ALA A 63 2.02 10.19 2.88
C ALA A 63 0.53 10.01 2.49
N ALA A 64 0.02 10.86 1.58
CA ALA A 64 -1.35 10.73 1.07
C ALA A 64 -1.55 9.44 0.26
N ILE A 65 -0.59 9.07 -0.58
CA ILE A 65 -0.63 7.81 -1.34
C ILE A 65 -0.61 6.61 -0.38
N LEU A 66 0.31 6.59 0.59
CA LEU A 66 0.36 5.55 1.63
C LEU A 66 -0.95 5.43 2.42
N GLY A 67 -1.56 6.58 2.77
CA GLY A 67 -2.86 6.59 3.43
C GLY A 67 -3.96 5.98 2.58
N ALA A 68 -3.99 6.29 1.28
CA ALA A 68 -4.93 5.69 0.34
C ALA A 68 -4.71 4.17 0.21
N SER A 69 -3.46 3.72 0.15
CA SER A 69 -3.09 2.30 0.15
C SER A 69 -3.60 1.61 1.42
N CYS A 70 -3.30 2.14 2.61
CA CYS A 70 -3.79 1.62 3.89
C CYS A 70 -5.33 1.53 3.95
N LEU A 71 -6.05 2.54 3.45
CA LEU A 71 -7.52 2.53 3.41
C LEU A 71 -8.07 1.44 2.49
N LEU A 72 -7.46 1.26 1.31
CA LEU A 72 -7.82 0.17 0.41
C LEU A 72 -7.57 -1.19 1.05
N GLU A 73 -6.43 -1.38 1.69
CA GLU A 73 -6.09 -2.62 2.41
C GLU A 73 -7.06 -2.91 3.56
N ALA A 74 -7.40 -1.89 4.35
CA ALA A 74 -8.38 -1.99 5.43
C ALA A 74 -9.77 -2.33 4.88
N ALA A 75 -10.18 -1.71 3.77
CA ALA A 75 -11.45 -2.03 3.11
C ALA A 75 -11.49 -3.49 2.64
N ILE A 76 -10.39 -4.00 2.06
CA ILE A 76 -10.25 -5.39 1.65
C ILE A 76 -10.32 -6.32 2.87
N GLY A 77 -9.63 -5.98 3.95
CA GLY A 77 -9.65 -6.73 5.20
C GLY A 77 -11.04 -6.79 5.83
N LEU A 78 -11.74 -5.66 5.91
CA LEU A 78 -13.11 -5.58 6.45
C LEU A 78 -14.12 -6.35 5.59
N VAL A 79 -14.01 -6.28 4.27
CA VAL A 79 -14.85 -7.08 3.35
C VAL A 79 -14.55 -8.57 3.49
N SER A 80 -13.28 -8.93 3.69
CA SER A 80 -12.86 -10.32 3.89
C SER A 80 -13.29 -10.87 5.25
N LEU A 81 -13.29 -10.06 6.31
CA LEU A 81 -13.77 -10.42 7.65
C LEU A 81 -15.29 -10.51 7.74
N ARG A 82 -16.03 -9.76 6.90
CA ARG A 82 -17.50 -9.81 6.79
C ARG A 82 -18.02 -10.99 5.95
N GLY A 83 -17.16 -11.75 5.28
CA GLY A 83 -17.53 -12.92 4.50
C GLY A 83 -17.69 -14.17 5.36
N GLY A 84 -18.92 -14.56 5.67
CA GLY A 84 -19.20 -15.90 6.22
C GLY A 84 -18.93 -17.00 5.18
N ILE A 85 -18.55 -18.19 5.65
CA ILE A 85 -18.09 -19.35 4.86
C ILE A 85 -19.09 -19.91 3.82
N LEU A 86 -20.31 -19.36 3.75
CA LEU A 86 -21.46 -19.85 2.98
C LEU A 86 -22.01 -18.84 1.94
N GLU A 87 -21.47 -17.63 1.85
CA GLU A 87 -21.91 -16.65 0.83
C GLU A 87 -21.11 -16.83 -0.47
N VAL A 88 -21.80 -17.26 -1.53
CA VAL A 88 -21.23 -17.67 -2.83
C VAL A 88 -20.99 -16.46 -3.76
N GLU A 89 -21.43 -15.28 -3.37
CA GLU A 89 -21.41 -14.06 -4.20
C GLU A 89 -20.06 -13.32 -4.35
N PRO A 90 -19.03 -13.40 -3.46
CA PRO A 90 -17.86 -12.52 -3.57
C PRO A 90 -16.81 -13.02 -4.58
N ARG A 91 -17.03 -14.15 -5.27
CA ARG A 91 -16.05 -14.73 -6.22
C ARG A 91 -15.80 -13.90 -7.48
N ARG A 92 -16.68 -12.95 -7.83
CA ARG A 92 -16.47 -12.07 -9.00
C ARG A 92 -15.65 -10.83 -8.65
N ASN A 93 -15.89 -10.25 -7.48
CA ASN A 93 -15.28 -8.98 -7.08
C ASN A 93 -13.84 -9.14 -6.57
N ILE A 94 -13.47 -10.33 -6.08
CA ILE A 94 -12.09 -10.60 -5.63
C ILE A 94 -11.06 -10.36 -6.75
N LYS A 95 -11.42 -10.65 -8.01
CA LYS A 95 -10.56 -10.42 -9.17
C LYS A 95 -10.29 -8.93 -9.37
N TYR A 96 -11.35 -8.11 -9.35
CA TYR A 96 -11.23 -6.66 -9.53
C TYR A 96 -10.45 -6.00 -8.41
N ILE A 97 -10.66 -6.44 -7.16
CA ILE A 97 -9.93 -5.94 -5.99
C ILE A 97 -8.42 -6.19 -6.13
N VAL A 98 -8.03 -7.39 -6.57
CA VAL A 98 -6.62 -7.72 -6.82
C VAL A 98 -6.02 -6.88 -7.94
N TYR A 99 -6.77 -6.62 -9.04
CA TYR A 99 -6.30 -5.76 -10.12
C TYR A 99 -6.13 -4.30 -9.69
N VAL A 100 -7.09 -3.75 -8.93
CA VAL A 100 -6.99 -2.39 -8.37
C VAL A 100 -5.76 -2.29 -7.47
N ARG A 101 -5.55 -3.28 -6.60
CA ARG A 101 -4.37 -3.35 -5.75
C ARG A 101 -3.06 -3.35 -6.55
N LEU A 102 -2.97 -4.18 -7.58
CA LEU A 102 -1.79 -4.24 -8.45
C LEU A 102 -1.51 -2.87 -9.09
N SER A 103 -2.55 -2.18 -9.55
CA SER A 103 -2.40 -0.84 -10.14
C SER A 103 -1.93 0.20 -9.13
N VAL A 104 -2.42 0.16 -7.89
CA VAL A 104 -1.96 1.06 -6.81
C VAL A 104 -0.49 0.81 -6.49
N MET A 105 -0.08 -0.45 -6.39
CA MET A 105 1.32 -0.82 -6.14
C MET A 105 2.25 -0.33 -7.25
N ALA A 106 1.81 -0.38 -8.51
CA ALA A 106 2.57 0.17 -9.64
C ALA A 106 2.72 1.70 -9.55
N VAL A 107 1.65 2.41 -9.17
CA VAL A 107 1.67 3.86 -8.98
C VAL A 107 2.62 4.24 -7.83
N GLU A 108 2.58 3.52 -6.72
CA GLU A 108 3.49 3.71 -5.58
C GLU A 108 4.95 3.53 -6.01
N MET A 109 5.26 2.50 -6.79
CA MET A 109 6.60 2.23 -7.28
C MET A 109 7.13 3.36 -8.17
N VAL A 110 6.29 3.88 -9.08
CA VAL A 110 6.63 5.02 -9.94
C VAL A 110 6.87 6.28 -9.10
N TRP A 111 5.99 6.54 -8.13
CA TRP A 111 6.11 7.73 -7.27
C TRP A 111 7.36 7.67 -6.40
N LEU A 112 7.67 6.51 -5.81
CA LEU A 112 8.90 6.30 -5.03
C LEU A 112 10.15 6.47 -5.89
N SER A 113 10.15 5.91 -7.10
CA SER A 113 11.29 6.04 -8.01
C SER A 113 11.53 7.50 -8.39
N TYR A 114 10.45 8.24 -8.69
CA TYR A 114 10.52 9.67 -8.95
C TYR A 114 11.03 10.45 -7.73
N ALA A 115 10.54 10.12 -6.54
CA ALA A 115 10.94 10.79 -5.30
C ALA A 115 12.43 10.59 -4.99
N VAL A 116 12.94 9.36 -5.15
CA VAL A 116 14.37 9.04 -4.97
C VAL A 116 15.21 9.75 -6.03
N TYR A 117 14.81 9.70 -7.30
CA TYR A 117 15.52 10.40 -8.37
C TYR A 117 15.61 11.91 -8.08
N TRP A 118 14.50 12.52 -7.68
CA TRP A 118 14.46 13.94 -7.33
C TRP A 118 15.37 14.25 -6.13
N LEU A 119 15.36 13.41 -5.10
CA LEU A 119 16.20 13.58 -3.91
C LEU A 119 17.69 13.52 -4.27
N VAL A 120 18.12 12.51 -5.03
CA VAL A 120 19.53 12.34 -5.44
C VAL A 120 19.98 13.52 -6.30
N PHE A 121 19.16 13.94 -7.27
CA PHE A 121 19.50 15.05 -8.15
C PHE A 121 19.66 16.36 -7.37
N ASN A 122 18.72 16.68 -6.47
CA ASN A 122 18.76 17.95 -5.74
C ASN A 122 19.80 17.96 -4.62
N TYR A 123 20.13 16.81 -4.02
CA TYR A 123 21.18 16.72 -2.99
C TYR A 123 22.59 16.90 -3.57
N GLN A 124 22.82 16.54 -4.84
CA GLN A 124 24.11 16.80 -5.49
C GLN A 124 24.31 18.25 -5.93
N VAL A 125 23.23 19.03 -6.05
CA VAL A 125 23.29 20.42 -6.55
C VAL A 125 23.52 21.43 -5.43
N PHE A 126 23.21 21.10 -4.17
CA PHE A 126 23.44 21.96 -3.01
C PHE A 126 24.09 21.16 -1.86
N PRO A 127 25.42 21.25 -1.67
CA PRO A 127 26.12 20.65 -0.54
C PRO A 127 25.86 21.39 0.79
#